data_AF-A0AAD8G285-F1
#
_entry.id   AF-A0AAD8G285-F1
#
_cell.length_a   1.000
_cell.length_b   1.000
_cell.length_c   1.000
_cell.angle_alpha   90.00
_cell.angle_beta   90.00
_cell.angle_gamma   90.00
#
_symmetry.space_group_name_H-M   'P 1'
#
loop_
_entity.id
_entity.type
_entity.pdbx_description
1 polymer ?
#
loop_
_entity_poly.entity_id
_entity_poly.type
_entity_poly.pdbx_seq_one_letter_code
_entity_poly.pdbx_strand_id
1 'polypeptide(L)'
;MGCFTFIKVMMVLFNLIIFLGGAALLAVGIWVSVDGGSFLKVIGSISAQAMQFVNVGYFCIAIGAVLVLLGFLGCCGAQKESKCLLIMFFAIIMVIFIAEVAAAVVALVYSSFAESILKAWATPALKSDYGTQSDVTQIWNTTMTELKCCGFINYTDFSGSSYYSSHHSYPPFCCQSNTTTCNLAAAESSTIEGCFNRLLLTLKQNANIVGGIAAGICALEIAAMVVSMVLYCHIDKNGVS
;
A
#
# COMPACT_ATOMS: atom_id res chain seq x y z
N MET A 1 3.71 -40.81 -2.83
CA MET A 1 2.69 -40.15 -3.69
C MET A 1 1.84 -39.14 -2.93
N GLY A 2 1.27 -39.43 -1.76
CA GLY A 2 0.36 -38.50 -1.05
C GLY A 2 0.92 -37.12 -0.67
N CYS A 3 2.19 -37.02 -0.26
CA CYS A 3 2.83 -35.74 0.10
C CYS A 3 2.95 -34.77 -1.09
N PHE A 4 3.28 -35.28 -2.28
CA PHE A 4 3.39 -34.47 -3.49
C PHE A 4 2.03 -33.88 -3.90
N THR A 5 0.98 -34.72 -3.90
CA THR A 5 -0.38 -34.28 -4.19
C THR A 5 -0.86 -33.24 -3.18
N PHE A 6 -0.54 -33.41 -1.89
CA PHE A 6 -0.87 -32.44 -0.85
C PHE A 6 -0.22 -31.08 -1.10
N ILE A 7 1.10 -31.05 -1.36
CA ILE A 7 1.84 -29.81 -1.66
C ILE A 7 1.28 -29.11 -2.90
N LYS A 8 0.99 -29.88 -3.97
CA LYS A 8 0.40 -29.37 -5.22
C LYS A 8 -0.97 -28.72 -4.96
N VAL A 9 -1.85 -29.40 -4.21
CA VAL A 9 -3.19 -28.88 -3.88
C VAL A 9 -3.10 -27.62 -3.03
N MET A 10 -2.24 -27.62 -2.00
CA MET A 10 -2.01 -26.43 -1.17
C MET A 10 -1.52 -25.25 -2.01
N MET A 11 -0.52 -25.45 -2.87
CA MET A 11 -0.01 -24.41 -3.77
C MET A 11 -1.11 -23.83 -4.66
N VAL A 12 -1.96 -24.69 -5.25
CA VAL A 12 -3.08 -24.25 -6.08
C VAL A 12 -4.09 -23.42 -5.27
N LEU A 13 -4.46 -23.88 -4.07
CA LEU A 13 -5.42 -23.17 -3.23
C LEU A 13 -4.91 -21.78 -2.79
N PHE A 14 -3.67 -21.69 -2.32
CA PHE A 14 -3.08 -20.41 -1.93
C PHE A 14 -2.97 -19.44 -3.12
N ASN A 15 -2.48 -19.92 -4.28
CA ASN A 15 -2.38 -19.07 -5.47
C ASN A 15 -3.75 -18.68 -6.05
N LEU A 16 -4.78 -19.51 -5.87
CA LEU A 16 -6.15 -19.16 -6.25
C LEU A 16 -6.72 -18.04 -5.37
N ILE A 17 -6.46 -18.08 -4.05
CA ILE A 17 -6.86 -17.00 -3.14
C ILE A 17 -6.16 -15.69 -3.53
N ILE A 18 -4.84 -15.75 -3.81
CA ILE A 18 -4.07 -14.59 -4.28
C ILE A 18 -4.63 -14.06 -5.60
N PHE A 19 -4.96 -14.94 -6.55
CA PHE A 19 -5.57 -14.56 -7.82
C PHE A 19 -6.90 -13.84 -7.64
N LEU A 20 -7.80 -14.39 -6.81
CA LEU A 20 -9.11 -13.80 -6.55
C LEU A 20 -9.00 -12.46 -5.82
N GLY A 21 -8.12 -12.38 -4.81
CA GLY A 21 -7.83 -11.14 -4.10
C GLY A 21 -7.22 -10.08 -5.03
N GLY A 22 -6.27 -10.47 -5.87
CA GLY A 22 -5.67 -9.61 -6.89
C GLY A 22 -6.69 -9.12 -7.92
N ALA A 23 -7.59 -9.99 -8.37
CA ALA A 23 -8.64 -9.63 -9.32
C ALA A 23 -9.65 -8.64 -8.71
N ALA A 24 -10.02 -8.85 -7.44
CA ALA A 24 -10.86 -7.91 -6.70
C ALA A 24 -10.16 -6.55 -6.53
N LEU A 25 -8.88 -6.54 -6.12
CA LEU A 25 -8.09 -5.32 -5.96
C LEU A 25 -7.92 -4.57 -7.29
N LEU A 26 -7.66 -5.30 -8.38
CA LEU A 26 -7.56 -4.76 -9.73
C LEU A 26 -8.90 -4.15 -10.18
N ALA A 27 -10.02 -4.85 -9.96
CA ALA A 27 -11.34 -4.35 -10.29
C ALA A 27 -11.68 -3.07 -9.51
N VAL A 28 -11.40 -3.03 -8.21
CA VAL A 28 -11.56 -1.82 -7.39
C VAL A 28 -10.64 -0.71 -7.88
N GLY A 29 -9.39 -1.00 -8.19
CA GLY A 29 -8.44 -0.01 -8.71
C GLY A 29 -8.89 0.60 -10.04
N ILE A 30 -9.39 -0.22 -10.98
CA ILE A 30 -9.96 0.25 -12.26
C ILE A 30 -11.21 1.07 -11.99
N TRP A 31 -12.12 0.59 -11.14
CA TRP A 31 -13.36 1.29 -10.80
C TRP A 31 -13.07 2.68 -10.21
N VAL A 32 -12.13 2.77 -9.25
CA VAL A 32 -11.70 4.04 -8.64
C VAL A 32 -11.03 4.97 -9.66
N SER A 33 -10.27 4.42 -10.62
CA SER A 33 -9.56 5.22 -11.63
C SER A 33 -10.47 5.75 -12.73
N VAL A 34 -11.50 4.99 -13.11
CA VAL A 34 -12.40 5.31 -14.23
C VAL A 34 -13.64 6.07 -13.77
N ASP A 35 -14.23 5.67 -12.65
CA ASP A 35 -15.46 6.25 -12.10
C ASP A 35 -15.43 6.30 -10.58
N GLY A 36 -14.44 7.04 -10.05
CA GLY A 36 -14.34 7.32 -8.62
C GLY A 36 -15.62 7.94 -8.04
N GLY A 37 -16.38 8.71 -8.83
CA GLY A 37 -17.64 9.31 -8.41
C GLY A 37 -18.74 8.30 -8.08
N SER A 38 -18.87 7.21 -8.85
CA SER A 38 -19.84 6.15 -8.55
C SER A 38 -19.39 5.20 -7.44
N PHE A 39 -18.08 4.99 -7.28
CA PHE A 39 -17.53 4.23 -6.13
C PHE A 39 -17.99 4.84 -4.79
N LEU A 40 -17.89 6.16 -4.69
CA LEU A 40 -18.22 6.90 -3.48
C LEU A 40 -19.71 6.88 -3.15
N LYS A 41 -20.58 6.88 -4.17
CA LYS A 41 -22.03 6.72 -3.97
C LYS A 41 -22.41 5.37 -3.36
N VAL A 42 -21.64 4.32 -3.63
CA VAL A 42 -21.86 2.97 -3.07
C VAL A 42 -21.40 2.89 -1.62
N ILE A 43 -20.33 3.60 -1.25
CA ILE A 43 -19.76 3.58 0.11
C ILE A 43 -20.45 4.56 1.07
N GLY A 44 -21.10 5.61 0.56
CA GLY A 44 -21.92 6.53 1.34
C GLY A 44 -21.72 7.97 0.89
N SER A 45 -22.83 8.71 0.76
CA SER A 45 -22.94 10.05 0.19
C SER A 45 -21.92 11.07 0.73
N ILE A 46 -20.76 11.17 0.09
CA ILE A 46 -19.88 12.33 0.15
C ILE A 46 -19.52 12.77 -1.28
N SER A 47 -19.90 14.01 -1.55
CA SER A 47 -19.73 14.91 -2.70
C SER A 47 -18.98 14.44 -3.96
N ALA A 48 -19.64 14.66 -5.08
CA ALA A 48 -19.17 14.46 -6.45
C ALA A 48 -18.22 15.57 -6.93
N GLN A 49 -16.92 15.29 -7.04
CA GLN A 49 -16.03 15.88 -8.06
C GLN A 49 -14.82 14.96 -8.28
N ALA A 50 -14.91 14.14 -9.32
CA ALA A 50 -13.92 13.14 -9.68
C ALA A 50 -12.91 13.71 -10.70
N MET A 51 -11.63 13.85 -10.33
CA MET A 51 -10.55 13.88 -11.34
C MET A 51 -9.14 13.48 -10.85
N GLN A 52 -8.88 13.10 -9.59
CA GLN A 52 -7.48 12.82 -9.17
C GLN A 52 -7.27 11.61 -8.24
N PHE A 53 -8.18 10.63 -8.28
CA PHE A 53 -7.99 9.27 -7.73
C PHE A 53 -6.99 8.40 -8.49
N VAL A 54 -6.48 8.95 -9.57
CA VAL A 54 -5.65 8.32 -10.56
C VAL A 54 -4.39 7.71 -9.91
N ASN A 55 -3.75 8.39 -8.95
CA ASN A 55 -2.53 7.85 -8.32
C ASN A 55 -2.78 6.62 -7.43
N VAL A 56 -3.71 6.68 -6.48
CA VAL A 56 -4.01 5.54 -5.58
C VAL A 56 -4.66 4.39 -6.37
N GLY A 57 -5.57 4.71 -7.29
CA GLY A 57 -6.16 3.75 -8.22
C GLY A 57 -5.10 3.03 -9.05
N TYR A 58 -4.11 3.75 -9.59
CA TYR A 58 -2.99 3.13 -10.31
C TYR A 58 -2.10 2.25 -9.43
N PHE A 59 -1.85 2.61 -8.17
CA PHE A 59 -1.14 1.71 -7.25
C PHE A 59 -1.94 0.42 -7.01
N CYS A 60 -3.26 0.51 -6.77
CA CYS A 60 -4.12 -0.66 -6.63
C CYS A 60 -4.16 -1.50 -7.91
N ILE A 61 -4.21 -0.88 -9.09
CA ILE A 61 -4.14 -1.57 -10.39
C ILE A 61 -2.81 -2.29 -10.55
N ALA A 62 -1.69 -1.62 -10.27
CA ALA A 62 -0.35 -2.20 -10.41
C ALA A 62 -0.18 -3.42 -9.48
N ILE A 63 -0.50 -3.28 -8.19
CA ILE A 63 -0.42 -4.38 -7.22
C ILE A 63 -1.39 -5.50 -7.60
N GLY A 64 -2.65 -5.16 -7.90
CA GLY A 64 -3.67 -6.13 -8.30
C GLY A 64 -3.26 -6.93 -9.54
N ALA A 65 -2.71 -6.28 -10.57
CA ALA A 65 -2.23 -6.94 -11.78
C ALA A 65 -1.08 -7.91 -11.49
N VAL A 66 -0.12 -7.52 -10.65
CA VAL A 66 0.98 -8.39 -10.22
C VAL A 66 0.45 -9.61 -9.47
N LEU A 67 -0.49 -9.43 -8.54
CA LEU A 67 -1.10 -10.53 -7.78
C LEU A 67 -1.90 -11.50 -8.68
N VAL A 68 -2.67 -10.96 -9.64
CA VAL A 68 -3.38 -11.77 -10.65
C VAL A 68 -2.39 -12.59 -11.47
N LEU A 69 -1.30 -11.97 -11.94
CA LEU A 69 -0.27 -12.66 -12.73
C LEU A 69 0.43 -13.76 -11.92
N LEU A 70 0.82 -13.47 -10.68
CA LEU A 70 1.43 -14.44 -9.77
C LEU A 70 0.48 -15.61 -9.47
N GLY A 71 -0.77 -15.32 -9.11
CA GLY A 71 -1.77 -16.35 -8.83
C GLY A 71 -2.08 -17.22 -10.05
N PHE A 72 -2.14 -16.63 -11.24
CA PHE A 72 -2.32 -17.36 -12.50
C PHE A 72 -1.13 -18.28 -12.79
N LEU A 73 0.10 -17.76 -12.71
CA LEU A 73 1.33 -18.54 -12.96
C LEU A 73 1.49 -19.67 -11.95
N GLY A 74 1.24 -19.41 -10.66
CA GLY A 74 1.32 -20.43 -9.61
C GLY A 74 0.27 -21.53 -9.77
N CYS A 75 -0.98 -21.16 -10.05
CA CYS A 75 -2.07 -22.13 -10.25
C CYS A 75 -1.87 -22.95 -11.54
N CYS A 76 -1.61 -22.30 -12.67
CA CYS A 76 -1.40 -22.98 -13.95
C CYS A 76 -0.10 -23.78 -13.98
N GLY A 77 0.97 -23.28 -13.37
CA GLY A 77 2.25 -23.99 -13.26
C GLY A 77 2.10 -25.29 -12.48
N ALA A 78 1.35 -25.26 -11.37
CA ALA A 78 1.06 -26.44 -10.59
C ALA A 78 0.12 -27.41 -11.33
N GLN A 79 -1.01 -26.94 -11.86
CA GLN A 79 -2.00 -27.82 -12.52
C GLN A 79 -1.47 -28.46 -13.80
N LYS A 80 -0.87 -27.65 -14.70
CA LYS A 80 -0.36 -28.12 -15.99
C LYS A 80 1.00 -28.80 -15.88
N GLU A 81 1.57 -28.86 -14.68
CA GLU A 81 2.92 -29.39 -14.43
C GLU A 81 3.95 -28.80 -15.40
N SER A 82 3.80 -27.50 -15.69
CA SER A 82 4.65 -26.81 -16.66
C SER A 82 5.88 -26.24 -15.98
N LYS A 83 7.04 -26.85 -16.29
CA LYS A 83 8.37 -26.41 -15.83
C LYS A 83 8.62 -24.92 -16.08
N CYS A 84 8.24 -24.43 -17.26
CA CYS A 84 8.44 -23.03 -17.64
C CYS A 84 7.63 -22.08 -16.76
N LEU A 85 6.34 -22.38 -16.51
CA LEU A 85 5.48 -21.55 -15.66
C LEU A 85 5.97 -21.53 -14.20
N LEU A 86 6.47 -22.66 -13.68
CA LEU A 86 7.02 -22.75 -12.33
C LEU A 86 8.32 -21.95 -12.18
N ILE A 87 9.22 -22.01 -13.16
CA ILE A 87 10.44 -21.19 -13.17
C ILE A 87 10.08 -19.70 -13.25
N MET A 88 9.13 -19.30 -14.10
CA MET A 88 8.71 -17.90 -14.17
C MET A 88 8.12 -17.42 -12.85
N PHE A 89 7.23 -18.22 -12.23
CA PHE A 89 6.69 -17.92 -10.90
C PHE A 89 7.81 -17.75 -9.87
N PHE A 90 8.77 -18.68 -9.83
CA PHE A 90 9.93 -18.61 -8.93
C PHE A 90 10.77 -17.34 -9.18
N ALA A 91 11.07 -17.02 -10.44
CA ALA A 91 11.89 -15.88 -10.81
C ALA A 91 11.24 -14.54 -10.39
N ILE A 92 9.92 -14.40 -10.58
CA ILE A 92 9.20 -13.19 -10.17
C ILE A 92 9.20 -13.04 -8.65
N ILE A 93 8.89 -14.10 -7.90
CA ILE A 93 8.94 -14.06 -6.43
C ILE A 93 10.37 -13.75 -5.93
N MET A 94 11.39 -14.32 -6.56
CA MET A 94 12.79 -14.02 -6.22
C MET A 94 13.13 -12.54 -6.42
N VAL A 95 12.68 -11.93 -7.52
CA VAL A 95 12.89 -10.50 -7.78
C VAL A 95 12.16 -9.64 -6.73
N ILE A 96 10.93 -10.00 -6.36
CA ILE A 96 10.17 -9.31 -5.31
C ILE A 96 10.91 -9.41 -3.98
N PHE A 97 11.34 -10.60 -3.57
CA PHE A 97 12.08 -10.82 -2.33
C PHE A 97 13.36 -9.97 -2.27
N ILE A 98 14.14 -9.91 -3.36
CA ILE A 98 15.34 -9.06 -3.43
C ILE A 98 14.96 -7.58 -3.31
N ALA A 99 13.90 -7.14 -3.97
CA ALA A 99 13.42 -5.77 -3.88
C ALA A 99 12.92 -5.42 -2.46
N GLU A 100 12.23 -6.32 -1.78
CA GLU A 100 11.78 -6.16 -0.39
C GLU A 100 12.97 -6.02 0.56
N VAL A 101 13.97 -6.90 0.44
CA VAL A 101 15.19 -6.82 1.27
C VAL A 101 15.94 -5.52 0.99
N ALA A 102 16.08 -5.11 -0.28
CA ALA A 102 16.73 -3.85 -0.63
C ALA A 102 15.97 -2.64 -0.06
N ALA A 103 14.64 -2.61 -0.19
CA ALA A 103 13.80 -1.57 0.37
C ALA A 103 13.91 -1.50 1.89
N ALA A 104 13.92 -2.66 2.57
CA ALA A 104 14.12 -2.74 4.02
C ALA A 104 15.48 -2.18 4.45
N VAL A 105 16.56 -2.54 3.74
CA VAL A 105 17.90 -2.00 4.00
C VAL A 105 17.94 -0.48 3.80
N VAL A 106 17.34 0.04 2.72
CA VAL A 106 17.26 1.48 2.48
C VAL A 106 16.46 2.19 3.58
N ALA A 107 15.32 1.64 3.99
CA ALA A 107 14.49 2.22 5.04
C ALA A 107 15.19 2.25 6.41
N LEU A 108 15.97 1.20 6.74
CA LEU A 108 16.63 1.08 8.04
C LEU A 108 17.97 1.83 8.11
N VAL A 109 18.79 1.75 7.06
CA VAL A 109 20.13 2.33 7.04
C VAL A 109 20.11 3.79 6.58
N TYR A 110 19.28 4.10 5.59
CA TYR A 110 19.20 5.42 4.96
C TYR A 110 17.85 6.09 5.23
N SER A 111 17.46 6.14 6.51
CA SER A 111 16.16 6.67 6.95
C SER A 111 15.92 8.12 6.51
N SER A 112 16.94 8.96 6.50
CA SER A 112 16.86 10.35 6.02
C SER A 112 16.59 10.46 4.52
N PHE A 113 17.15 9.55 3.72
CA PHE A 113 16.90 9.47 2.28
C PHE A 113 15.48 8.96 2.00
N ALA A 114 15.06 7.91 2.70
CA ALA A 114 13.70 7.37 2.62
C ALA A 114 12.66 8.45 3.00
N GLU A 115 12.90 9.18 4.08
CA GLU A 115 12.06 10.31 4.50
C GLU A 115 12.00 11.41 3.43
N SER A 116 13.12 11.72 2.78
CA SER A 116 13.16 12.74 1.72
C SER A 116 12.32 12.34 0.50
N ILE A 117 12.34 11.08 0.10
CA ILE A 117 11.48 10.55 -0.98
C ILE A 117 10.00 10.69 -0.58
N LEU A 118 9.66 10.30 0.65
CA LEU A 118 8.29 10.40 1.13
C LEU A 118 7.81 11.85 1.19
N LYS A 119 8.64 12.79 1.68
CA LYS A 119 8.35 14.23 1.67
C LYS A 119 8.10 14.76 0.26
N ALA A 120 8.96 14.39 -0.69
CA ALA A 120 8.86 14.84 -2.07
C ALA A 120 7.56 14.38 -2.76
N TRP A 121 6.96 13.28 -2.30
CA TRP A 121 5.70 12.79 -2.83
C TRP A 121 4.48 13.25 -2.02
N ALA A 122 4.53 13.14 -0.69
CA ALA A 122 3.38 13.37 0.19
C ALA A 122 3.04 14.85 0.38
N THR A 123 4.04 15.73 0.50
CA THR A 123 3.78 17.17 0.72
C THR A 123 3.11 17.83 -0.49
N PRO A 124 3.56 17.62 -1.76
CA PRO A 124 2.87 18.17 -2.92
C PRO A 124 1.45 17.61 -3.10
N ALA A 125 1.25 16.31 -2.86
CA ALA A 125 -0.07 15.69 -2.89
C ALA A 125 -0.99 16.33 -1.85
N LEU A 126 -0.54 16.44 -0.59
CA LEU A 126 -1.31 17.09 0.47
C LEU A 126 -1.66 18.55 0.10
N LYS A 127 -0.69 19.31 -0.43
CA LYS A 127 -0.88 20.72 -0.77
C LYS A 127 -1.87 20.94 -1.93
N SER A 128 -1.86 20.06 -2.92
CA SER A 128 -2.74 20.13 -4.10
C SER A 128 -4.15 19.64 -3.79
N ASP A 129 -4.23 18.52 -3.06
CA ASP A 129 -5.39 17.63 -3.06
C ASP A 129 -6.23 17.72 -1.78
N TYR A 130 -5.66 18.21 -0.69
CA TYR A 130 -6.39 18.45 0.54
C TYR A 130 -7.28 19.70 0.41
N GLY A 131 -8.56 19.55 0.73
CA GLY A 131 -9.59 20.58 0.56
C GLY A 131 -10.24 20.62 -0.82
N THR A 132 -9.62 20.01 -1.82
CA THR A 132 -10.12 19.89 -3.19
C THR A 132 -10.69 18.51 -3.46
N GLN A 133 -10.05 17.45 -2.95
CA GLN A 133 -10.54 16.07 -3.05
C GLN A 133 -11.13 15.63 -1.71
N SER A 134 -12.43 15.31 -1.68
CA SER A 134 -13.14 14.94 -0.45
C SER A 134 -12.52 13.74 0.25
N ASP A 135 -12.08 12.74 -0.50
CA ASP A 135 -11.60 11.48 0.07
C ASP A 135 -10.17 11.61 0.56
N VAL A 136 -9.31 12.33 -0.17
CA VAL A 136 -7.97 12.70 0.32
C VAL A 136 -8.13 13.50 1.60
N THR A 137 -9.06 14.46 1.61
CA THR A 137 -9.39 15.24 2.81
C THR A 137 -9.90 14.33 3.93
N GLN A 138 -10.74 13.34 3.67
CA GLN A 138 -11.27 12.41 4.67
C GLN A 138 -10.19 11.46 5.22
N ILE A 139 -9.34 10.89 4.36
CA ILE A 139 -8.21 10.04 4.75
C ILE A 139 -7.26 10.85 5.63
N TRP A 140 -6.93 12.08 5.22
CA TRP A 140 -6.07 12.96 6.00
C TRP A 140 -6.73 13.43 7.29
N ASN A 141 -8.03 13.76 7.29
CA ASN A 141 -8.78 14.09 8.50
C ASN A 141 -8.77 12.94 9.50
N THR A 142 -9.01 11.72 9.02
CA THR A 142 -8.97 10.50 9.84
C THR A 142 -7.56 10.28 10.37
N THR A 143 -6.55 10.39 9.51
CA THR A 143 -5.13 10.25 9.89
C THR A 143 -4.74 11.28 10.95
N MET A 144 -5.05 12.56 10.74
CA MET A 144 -4.78 13.66 11.68
C MET A 144 -5.53 13.49 13.00
N THR A 145 -6.75 12.95 12.97
CA THR A 145 -7.56 12.68 14.17
C THR A 145 -6.99 11.49 14.96
N GLU A 146 -6.76 10.36 14.31
CA GLU A 146 -6.29 9.12 14.94
C GLU A 146 -4.87 9.26 15.49
N LEU A 147 -3.98 9.89 14.72
CA LEU A 147 -2.60 10.11 15.14
C LEU A 147 -2.43 11.35 16.03
N LYS A 148 -3.42 12.25 16.08
CA LYS A 148 -3.36 13.55 16.79
C LYS A 148 -2.18 14.40 16.31
N CYS A 149 -2.15 14.63 15.00
CA CYS A 149 -1.07 15.32 14.29
C CYS A 149 -1.64 16.28 13.23
N CYS A 150 -0.80 17.13 12.67
CA CYS A 150 -1.19 18.07 11.61
C CYS A 150 -0.16 18.13 10.48
N GLY A 151 -0.66 18.02 9.24
CA GLY A 151 0.18 18.02 8.05
C GLY A 151 1.04 16.77 7.94
N PHE A 152 1.83 16.66 6.87
CA PHE A 152 2.78 15.57 6.75
C PHE A 152 3.98 15.82 7.68
N ILE A 153 4.59 17.01 7.57
CA ILE A 153 5.72 17.48 8.37
C ILE A 153 5.26 18.46 9.45
N ASN A 154 4.39 19.41 9.11
CA ASN A 154 3.77 20.34 10.06
C ASN A 154 2.63 21.13 9.37
N TYR A 155 2.05 22.11 10.08
CA TYR A 155 1.00 22.98 9.55
C TYR A 155 1.40 23.77 8.29
N THR A 156 2.69 24.02 8.06
CA THR A 156 3.17 24.80 6.90
C THR A 156 2.97 24.07 5.57
N ASP A 157 2.74 22.76 5.59
CA ASP A 157 2.36 22.00 4.40
C ASP A 157 1.05 22.54 3.77
N PHE A 158 0.18 23.15 4.59
CA PHE A 158 -1.04 23.79 4.12
C PHE A 158 -0.84 25.25 3.68
N SER A 159 0.32 25.86 3.94
CA SER A 159 0.57 27.25 3.53
C SER A 159 0.60 27.38 2.01
N GLY A 160 -0.32 28.17 1.46
CA GLY A 160 -0.52 28.29 0.01
C GLY A 160 -1.06 27.01 -0.64
N SER A 161 -1.70 26.12 0.12
CA SER A 161 -2.46 24.98 -0.41
C SER A 161 -3.79 25.43 -1.00
N SER A 162 -4.44 24.55 -1.76
CA SER A 162 -5.81 24.75 -2.24
C SER A 162 -6.79 24.99 -1.09
N TYR A 163 -6.59 24.31 0.05
CA TYR A 163 -7.39 24.50 1.27
C TYR A 163 -7.22 25.90 1.87
N TYR A 164 -5.98 26.34 2.07
CA TYR A 164 -5.71 27.66 2.65
C TYR A 164 -6.23 28.78 1.73
N SER A 165 -6.10 28.61 0.41
CA SER A 165 -6.57 29.58 -0.57
C SER A 165 -8.10 29.72 -0.58
N SER A 166 -8.84 28.64 -0.29
CA SER A 166 -10.30 28.65 -0.24
C SER A 166 -10.86 29.09 1.12
N HIS A 167 -10.26 28.64 2.23
CA HIS A 167 -10.79 28.84 3.58
C HIS A 167 -10.07 29.93 4.38
N HIS A 168 -8.95 30.45 3.87
CA HIS A 168 -8.11 31.47 4.52
C HIS A 168 -7.70 31.10 5.96
N SER A 169 -7.63 29.79 6.22
CA SER A 169 -7.39 29.18 7.52
C SER A 169 -6.71 27.82 7.35
N TYR A 170 -6.09 27.34 8.41
CA TYR A 170 -5.51 26.00 8.49
C TYR A 170 -6.58 24.98 8.92
N PRO A 171 -6.38 23.69 8.64
CA PRO A 171 -7.29 22.66 9.13
C PRO A 171 -7.44 22.72 10.66
N PRO A 172 -8.64 22.43 11.20
CA PRO A 172 -8.88 22.52 12.64
C PRO A 172 -7.98 21.61 13.47
N PHE A 173 -7.53 20.48 12.90
CA PHE A 173 -6.59 19.53 13.52
C PHE A 173 -5.19 20.13 13.76
N CYS A 174 -4.89 21.26 13.13
CA CYS A 174 -3.64 21.99 13.28
C CYS A 174 -3.65 23.02 14.41
N CYS A 175 -4.81 23.22 15.06
CA CYS A 175 -4.95 24.11 16.20
C CYS A 175 -5.53 23.37 17.41
N GLN A 176 -5.24 23.86 18.61
CA GLN A 176 -5.92 23.40 19.82
C GLN A 176 -7.41 23.77 19.81
N SER A 177 -8.23 22.92 20.44
CA SER A 177 -9.71 22.98 20.41
C SER A 177 -10.36 24.27 20.93
N ASN A 178 -9.61 25.23 21.49
CA ASN A 178 -10.14 26.46 22.06
C ASN A 178 -10.24 27.64 21.07
N THR A 179 -9.86 27.45 19.80
CA THR A 179 -9.93 28.50 18.78
C THR A 179 -11.09 28.28 17.80
N THR A 180 -11.94 29.28 17.63
CA THR A 180 -13.06 29.27 16.66
C THR A 180 -12.61 29.21 15.21
N THR A 181 -11.41 29.73 14.90
CA THR A 181 -10.77 29.64 13.59
C THR A 181 -9.28 29.37 13.75
N CYS A 182 -8.76 28.42 12.97
CA CYS A 182 -7.34 28.07 13.00
C CYS A 182 -6.57 29.01 12.06
N ASN A 183 -6.12 30.15 12.58
CA ASN A 183 -5.30 31.12 11.86
C ASN A 183 -3.79 30.80 12.02
N LEU A 184 -2.94 31.57 11.35
CA LEU A 184 -1.48 31.35 11.39
C LEU A 184 -0.92 31.39 12.82
N ALA A 185 -1.30 32.39 13.62
CA ALA A 185 -0.83 32.53 15.00
C ALA A 185 -1.30 31.37 15.90
N ALA A 186 -2.51 30.87 15.69
CA ALA A 186 -3.05 29.72 16.41
C ALA A 186 -2.35 28.41 16.01
N ALA A 187 -2.05 28.23 14.72
CA ALA A 187 -1.33 27.06 14.22
C ALA A 187 0.13 27.05 14.69
N GLU A 188 0.80 28.21 14.68
CA GLU A 188 2.18 28.38 15.15
C GLU A 188 2.33 28.21 16.67
N SER A 189 1.36 28.69 17.45
CA SER A 189 1.33 28.49 18.90
C SER A 189 0.92 27.07 19.31
N SER A 190 0.34 26.29 18.39
CA SER A 190 -0.04 24.90 18.65
C SER A 190 1.18 24.00 18.51
N THR A 191 1.60 23.36 19.61
CA THR A 191 2.74 22.41 19.64
C THR A 191 2.37 21.04 19.05
N ILE A 192 1.66 21.02 17.93
CA ILE A 192 1.18 19.80 17.25
C ILE A 192 2.22 19.37 16.24
N GLU A 193 2.71 18.13 16.35
CA GLU A 193 3.69 17.57 15.44
C GLU A 193 3.07 17.12 14.10
N GLY A 194 3.93 17.00 13.07
CA GLY A 194 3.59 16.38 11.80
C GLY A 194 3.22 14.92 11.91
N CYS A 195 2.31 14.47 11.04
CA CYS A 195 1.85 13.09 11.04
C CYS A 195 2.94 12.08 10.70
N PHE A 196 3.98 12.47 9.95
CA PHE A 196 5.09 11.58 9.65
C PHE A 196 5.87 11.18 10.92
N ASN A 197 6.25 12.15 11.76
CA ASN A 197 6.97 11.86 13.00
C ASN A 197 6.13 11.00 13.94
N ARG A 198 4.84 11.35 14.06
CA ARG A 198 3.90 10.61 14.89
C ARG A 198 3.70 9.17 14.41
N LEU A 199 3.59 8.97 13.10
CA LEU A 199 3.53 7.65 12.49
C LEU A 199 4.79 6.84 12.80
N LEU A 200 5.98 7.42 12.65
CA LEU A 200 7.24 6.74 13.00
C LEU A 200 7.31 6.34 14.48
N LEU A 201 6.82 7.19 15.38
CA LEU A 201 6.73 6.86 16.80
C LEU A 201 5.76 5.68 17.04
N THR A 202 4.60 5.68 16.41
CA THR A 202 3.64 4.57 16.48
C THR A 202 4.22 3.28 15.91
N LEU A 203 4.98 3.34 14.81
CA LEU A 203 5.67 2.19 14.23
C LEU A 203 6.76 1.66 15.16
N LYS A 204 7.54 2.54 15.80
CA LYS A 204 8.54 2.14 16.80
C LYS A 204 7.91 1.49 18.03
N GLN A 205 6.79 2.03 18.51
CA GLN A 205 6.05 1.45 19.64
C GLN A 205 5.49 0.06 19.30
N ASN A 206 5.05 -0.13 18.06
CA ASN A 206 4.49 -1.39 17.57
C ASN A 206 5.48 -2.19 16.70
N ALA A 207 6.79 -1.98 16.90
CA ALA A 207 7.82 -2.55 16.04
C ALA A 207 7.77 -4.08 15.97
N ASN A 208 7.36 -4.73 17.06
CA ASN A 208 7.19 -6.18 17.12
C ASN A 208 6.10 -6.67 16.16
N ILE A 209 4.98 -5.95 16.07
CA ILE A 209 3.85 -6.33 15.20
C ILE A 209 4.26 -6.13 13.74
N VAL A 210 4.80 -4.95 13.42
CA VAL A 210 5.22 -4.60 12.06
C VAL A 210 6.33 -5.52 11.58
N GLY A 211 7.33 -5.77 12.42
CA GLY A 211 8.41 -6.73 12.14
C GLY A 211 7.89 -8.15 11.96
N GLY A 212 6.90 -8.56 12.75
CA GLY A 212 6.24 -9.87 12.60
C GLY A 212 5.52 -10.02 11.26
N ILE A 213 4.79 -8.99 10.80
CA ILE A 213 4.13 -8.99 9.48
C ILE A 213 5.19 -9.10 8.38
N ALA A 214 6.24 -8.28 8.42
CA ALA A 214 7.32 -8.30 7.43
C ALA A 214 8.03 -9.67 7.39
N ALA A 215 8.38 -10.23 8.54
CA ALA A 215 8.99 -11.55 8.62
C ALA A 215 8.06 -12.66 8.09
N GLY A 216 6.75 -12.55 8.34
CA GLY A 216 5.74 -13.46 7.80
C GLY A 216 5.66 -13.43 6.28
N ILE A 217 5.69 -12.24 5.67
CA ILE A 217 5.72 -12.07 4.21
C ILE A 217 6.97 -12.74 3.64
N CYS A 218 8.15 -12.41 4.16
CA CYS A 218 9.42 -13.04 3.73
C CYS A 218 9.38 -14.57 3.86
N ALA A 219 8.83 -15.10 4.95
CA ALA A 219 8.71 -16.55 5.14
C ALA A 219 7.76 -17.20 4.11
N LEU A 220 6.64 -16.54 3.78
CA LEU A 220 5.71 -17.01 2.74
C LEU A 220 6.34 -17.01 1.35
N GLU A 221 7.12 -15.99 1.00
CA GLU A 221 7.84 -15.94 -0.27
C GLU A 221 8.88 -17.05 -0.39
N ILE A 222 9.68 -17.27 0.67
CA ILE A 222 10.65 -18.37 0.72
C ILE A 222 9.94 -19.71 0.59
N ALA A 223 8.84 -19.92 1.31
CA ALA A 223 8.06 -21.14 1.20
C ALA A 223 7.52 -21.36 -0.22
N ALA A 224 7.01 -20.30 -0.87
CA ALA A 224 6.52 -20.36 -2.24
C ALA A 224 7.64 -20.72 -3.24
N MET A 225 8.83 -20.13 -3.07
CA MET A 225 10.02 -20.45 -3.87
C MET A 225 10.45 -21.92 -3.69
N VAL A 226 10.52 -22.40 -2.44
CA VAL A 226 10.86 -23.80 -2.12
C VAL A 226 9.86 -24.76 -2.74
N VAL A 227 8.56 -24.50 -2.57
CA VAL A 227 7.49 -25.34 -3.13
C VAL A 227 7.55 -25.36 -4.66
N SER A 228 7.76 -24.22 -5.31
CA SER A 228 7.92 -24.14 -6.77
C SER A 228 9.09 -25.01 -7.24
N MET A 229 10.24 -24.91 -6.59
CA MET A 229 11.43 -25.70 -6.93
C MET A 229 11.26 -27.20 -6.66
N VAL A 230 10.62 -27.58 -5.56
CA VAL A 230 10.30 -28.98 -5.28
C VAL A 230 9.38 -29.56 -6.36
N LEU A 231 8.36 -28.80 -6.77
CA LEU A 231 7.44 -29.22 -7.82
C LEU A 231 8.17 -29.33 -9.17
N TYR A 232 9.00 -28.35 -9.51
CA TYR A 232 9.85 -28.37 -10.70
C TYR A 232 10.74 -29.61 -10.75
N CYS A 233 11.50 -29.88 -9.69
CA CYS A 233 12.41 -31.03 -9.61
C CYS A 233 11.67 -32.37 -9.70
N HIS A 234 10.45 -32.45 -9.17
CA HIS A 234 9.65 -33.66 -9.28
C HIS A 234 9.16 -33.89 -10.71
N ILE A 235 8.66 -32.84 -11.36
CA ILE A 235 8.22 -32.88 -12.76
C ILE A 235 9.41 -33.19 -13.67
N ASP A 236 10.60 -32.68 -13.36
CA ASP A 236 11.81 -32.96 -14.13
C ASP A 236 12.23 -34.42 -14.08
N LYS A 237 12.22 -35.02 -12.89
CA LYS A 237 12.51 -36.44 -12.71
C LYS A 237 11.49 -37.36 -13.37
N ASN A 238 10.21 -36.97 -13.41
CA ASN A 238 9.14 -37.79 -13.97
C ASN A 238 8.89 -37.53 -15.47
N GLY A 239 9.43 -36.44 -16.04
CA GLY A 239 9.27 -36.09 -17.45
C GLY A 239 10.32 -36.71 -18.39
N VAL A 240 11.15 -37.63 -17.89
CA VAL A 240 12.16 -38.40 -18.66
C VAL A 240 11.69 -39.86 -18.89
N SER A 241 10.38 -40.09 -18.89
CA SER A 241 9.77 -41.36 -19.32
C SER A 241 9.05 -41.20 -20.65
#